data_AF-A0A371K5L3-F1
#
_entry.id   AF-A0A371K5L3-F1
#
_cell.length_a   1.000
_cell.length_b   1.000
_cell.length_c   1.000
_cell.angle_alpha   90.00
_cell.angle_beta   90.00
_cell.angle_gamma   90.00
#
_symmetry.space_group_name_H-M   'P 1'
#
loop_
_entity.id
_entity.type
_entity.pdbx_description
1 polymer ?
#
loop_
_entity_poly.entity_id
_entity_poly.type
_entity_poly.pdbx_seq_one_letter_code
_entity_poly.pdbx_strand_id
1 'polypeptide(L)'
;MNAQIDPERLSAQGQRPTFADEVRGQSALPVDVTLAKLMRDVYDYDRNGRQEGVGAWKPLGEDELRGVGIDPTLLKNQSSGFLAVVYGDGQGRHVLAYSGTDEAKDWLTNFGQGLGFETSQYNQAMALARQAKVAFGQDLVITGHSLGGGLAAAAAVSTDTPAVTFNAAGVHDRTLERVGLDPDAVKREAERGLIRRYAVDNEILTELQENKPIIRHLMPDAVGHKIELPDPDPLSFWQKLNPVKSIKHGVEMHYIDAVIEAQEKKFGKDFEQRGMARMDQPAHPANGLYRQSLEGLQGQAAARGLDGEQTQRLAGALALEAQRGDLQRVDRVVFGEDGRRAFAVQGQQAESQRVAHVDVAAAREQPLARSSEQSLQLAQREPAQAAPAPALEPALAARGR
;
A
#
# COMPACT_ATOMS: atom_id res chain seq x y z
N MET A 1 44.56 -7.41 -9.01
CA MET A 1 44.02 -7.32 -10.38
C MET A 1 42.73 -6.53 -10.30
N ASN A 2 42.78 -5.26 -10.68
CA ASN A 2 41.64 -4.35 -10.57
C ASN A 2 40.70 -4.62 -11.74
N ALA A 3 39.49 -5.10 -11.45
CA ALA A 3 38.43 -5.10 -12.45
C ALA A 3 38.07 -3.64 -12.73
N GLN A 4 38.45 -3.14 -13.92
CA GLN A 4 38.00 -1.85 -14.41
C GLN A 4 36.49 -1.93 -14.61
N ILE A 5 35.74 -1.35 -13.68
CA ILE A 5 34.29 -1.15 -13.82
C ILE A 5 34.13 0.11 -14.68
N ASP A 6 33.45 -0.02 -15.81
CA ASP A 6 33.14 1.08 -16.71
C ASP A 6 32.26 2.13 -16.02
N PRO A 7 32.75 3.37 -15.81
CA PRO A 7 32.02 4.39 -15.07
C PRO A 7 30.78 4.90 -15.83
N GLU A 8 30.67 4.73 -17.16
CA GLU A 8 29.49 5.19 -17.91
C GLU A 8 28.26 4.30 -17.71
N ARG A 9 28.41 3.07 -17.19
CA ARG A 9 27.27 2.23 -16.76
C ARG A 9 26.68 2.61 -15.39
N LEU A 10 27.28 3.57 -14.68
CA LEU A 10 26.90 3.95 -13.31
C LEU A 10 25.85 5.08 -13.22
N SER A 11 25.46 5.69 -14.34
CA SER A 11 24.68 6.93 -14.35
C SER A 11 23.16 6.78 -14.53
N ALA A 12 22.61 5.56 -14.55
CA ALA A 12 21.19 5.33 -14.81
C ALA A 12 20.50 4.39 -13.81
N GLN A 13 20.54 4.68 -12.50
CA GLN A 13 19.64 4.04 -11.52
C GLN A 13 19.18 5.05 -10.46
N GLY A 14 17.85 5.15 -10.31
CA GLY A 14 17.12 6.22 -9.62
C GLY A 14 17.17 6.17 -8.09
N GLN A 15 16.71 7.25 -7.47
CA GLN A 15 16.49 7.37 -6.02
C GLN A 15 15.76 6.14 -5.46
N ARG A 16 16.10 5.77 -4.21
CA ARG A 16 15.39 4.71 -3.47
C ARG A 16 13.87 5.03 -3.49
N PRO A 17 13.01 4.03 -3.74
CA PRO A 17 11.56 4.23 -3.71
C PRO A 17 11.12 4.67 -2.32
N THR A 18 10.25 5.66 -2.27
CA THR A 18 9.64 6.15 -1.03
C THR A 18 8.46 5.27 -0.61
N PHE A 19 7.90 5.44 0.58
CA PHE A 19 6.72 4.65 0.97
C PHE A 19 5.54 4.83 0.00
N ALA A 20 5.35 6.04 -0.53
CA ALA A 20 4.36 6.28 -1.57
C ALA A 20 4.67 5.47 -2.85
N ASP A 21 5.92 5.48 -3.33
CA ASP A 21 6.31 4.71 -4.51
C ASP A 21 6.11 3.21 -4.30
N GLU A 22 6.34 2.73 -3.07
CA GLU A 22 6.14 1.35 -2.62
C GLU A 22 4.66 0.93 -2.59
N VAL A 23 3.77 1.85 -2.19
CA VAL A 23 2.33 1.59 -2.12
C VAL A 23 1.61 1.88 -3.43
N ARG A 24 2.13 2.66 -4.37
CA ARG A 24 1.50 2.83 -5.69
C ARG A 24 1.39 1.51 -6.46
N GLY A 25 0.35 1.37 -7.27
CA GLY A 25 0.11 0.24 -8.17
C GLY A 25 -1.26 -0.42 -8.00
N GLN A 26 -1.58 -1.34 -8.89
CA GLN A 26 -2.88 -2.01 -8.96
C GLN A 26 -2.92 -3.35 -8.22
N SER A 27 -1.76 -3.99 -8.01
CA SER A 27 -1.66 -5.29 -7.35
C SER A 27 -1.84 -5.18 -5.83
N ALA A 28 -2.50 -6.16 -5.23
CA ALA A 28 -2.61 -6.29 -3.78
C ALA A 28 -1.22 -6.42 -3.14
N LEU A 29 -1.00 -5.71 -2.02
CA LEU A 29 0.24 -5.75 -1.25
C LEU A 29 0.00 -6.21 0.19
N PRO A 30 0.98 -6.86 0.86
CA PRO A 30 0.88 -7.24 2.27
C PRO A 30 0.53 -6.08 3.21
N VAL A 31 1.08 -4.89 2.94
CA VAL A 31 0.78 -3.67 3.72
C VAL A 31 -0.71 -3.32 3.67
N ASP A 32 -1.44 -3.72 2.64
CA ASP A 32 -2.88 -3.47 2.53
C ASP A 32 -3.67 -4.22 3.62
N VAL A 33 -3.17 -5.35 4.12
CA VAL A 33 -3.75 -6.05 5.29
C VAL A 33 -3.48 -5.27 6.58
N THR A 34 -2.26 -4.73 6.73
CA THR A 34 -1.92 -3.88 7.87
C THR A 34 -2.77 -2.61 7.88
N LEU A 35 -3.00 -1.98 6.73
CA LEU A 35 -3.87 -0.80 6.59
C LEU A 35 -5.34 -1.11 6.97
N ALA A 36 -5.85 -2.30 6.66
CA ALA A 36 -7.17 -2.74 7.11
C ALA A 36 -7.22 -2.93 8.64
N LYS A 37 -6.17 -3.52 9.22
CA LYS A 37 -6.06 -3.68 10.69
C LYS A 37 -5.93 -2.35 11.42
N LEU A 38 -5.25 -1.36 10.83
CA LEU A 38 -5.22 0.00 11.38
C LEU A 38 -6.61 0.62 11.41
N MET A 39 -7.45 0.37 10.40
CA MET A 39 -8.84 0.83 10.44
C MET A 39 -9.63 0.23 11.62
N ARG A 40 -9.38 -1.03 11.99
CA ARG A 40 -9.96 -1.61 13.22
C ARG A 40 -9.51 -0.86 14.48
N ASP A 41 -8.23 -0.52 14.60
CA ASP A 41 -7.71 0.30 15.71
C ASP A 41 -8.35 1.70 15.74
N VAL A 42 -8.58 2.34 14.58
CA VAL A 42 -9.32 3.61 14.50
C VAL A 42 -10.74 3.47 15.05
N TYR A 43 -11.45 2.38 14.74
CA TYR A 43 -12.80 2.14 15.26
C TYR A 43 -12.81 1.81 16.77
N ASP A 44 -11.80 1.09 17.27
CA ASP A 44 -11.64 0.89 18.71
C ASP A 44 -11.39 2.23 19.43
N TYR A 45 -10.59 3.11 18.84
CA TYR A 45 -10.33 4.45 19.36
C TYR A 45 -11.60 5.31 19.39
N ASP A 46 -12.39 5.30 18.31
CA ASP A 46 -13.64 6.08 18.27
C ASP A 46 -14.64 5.62 19.33
N ARG A 47 -14.79 4.29 19.49
CA ARG A 47 -15.77 3.68 20.39
C ARG A 47 -15.41 3.79 21.86
N ASN A 48 -14.15 3.59 22.20
CA ASN A 48 -13.73 3.38 23.60
C ASN A 48 -12.43 4.10 23.98
N GLY A 49 -11.86 4.91 23.08
CA GLY A 49 -10.65 5.69 23.34
C GLY A 49 -9.36 4.88 23.40
N ARG A 50 -9.40 3.56 23.15
CA ARG A 50 -8.18 2.72 23.09
C ARG A 50 -7.55 2.80 21.72
N GLN A 51 -6.26 3.02 21.69
CA GLN A 51 -5.47 3.16 20.48
C GLN A 51 -4.11 2.50 20.70
N GLU A 52 -3.99 1.24 20.29
CA GLU A 52 -2.80 0.41 20.56
C GLU A 52 -1.85 0.37 19.34
N GLY A 53 -2.39 0.66 18.16
CA GLY A 53 -1.70 0.51 16.88
C GLY A 53 -1.60 -0.95 16.43
N VAL A 54 -0.88 -1.20 15.34
CA VAL A 54 -0.76 -2.54 14.72
C VAL A 54 0.71 -2.87 14.47
N GLY A 55 1.24 -3.85 15.18
CA GLY A 55 2.64 -4.24 15.09
C GLY A 55 3.56 -3.04 15.40
N ALA A 56 4.40 -2.66 14.44
CA ALA A 56 5.30 -1.50 14.54
C ALA A 56 4.59 -0.15 14.37
N TRP A 57 3.39 -0.12 13.78
CA TRP A 57 2.64 1.10 13.54
C TRP A 57 1.99 1.58 14.82
N LYS A 58 2.38 2.77 15.29
CA LYS A 58 1.85 3.41 16.50
C LYS A 58 1.19 4.74 16.16
N PRO A 59 0.09 5.10 16.83
CA PRO A 59 -0.52 6.42 16.64
C PRO A 59 0.45 7.51 17.10
N LEU A 60 0.55 8.60 16.35
CA LEU A 60 1.32 9.77 16.76
C LEU A 60 0.52 10.54 17.81
N GLY A 61 1.19 10.88 18.92
CA GLY A 61 0.63 11.76 19.95
C GLY A 61 0.56 13.21 19.50
N GLU A 62 -0.17 14.04 20.26
CA GLU A 62 -0.36 15.45 19.93
C GLU A 62 0.96 16.23 19.82
N ASP A 63 1.92 15.95 20.70
CA ASP A 63 3.23 16.63 20.69
C ASP A 63 4.08 16.24 19.48
N GLU A 64 4.01 14.98 19.05
CA GLU A 64 4.68 14.51 17.84
C GLU A 64 4.09 15.18 16.60
N LEU A 65 2.76 15.28 16.52
CA LEU A 65 2.04 15.97 15.44
C LEU A 65 2.41 17.45 15.37
N ARG A 66 2.38 18.16 16.51
CA ARG A 66 2.80 19.57 16.57
C ARG A 66 4.26 19.74 16.15
N GLY A 67 5.13 18.81 16.55
CA GLY A 67 6.56 18.81 16.21
C GLY A 67 6.82 18.74 14.71
N VAL A 68 5.92 18.12 13.94
CA VAL A 68 6.00 18.04 12.46
C VAL A 68 5.08 19.02 11.74
N GLY A 69 4.44 19.95 12.47
CA GLY A 69 3.61 21.00 11.90
C GLY A 69 2.17 20.59 11.56
N ILE A 70 1.68 19.48 12.10
CA ILE A 70 0.28 19.05 11.99
C ILE A 70 -0.48 19.53 13.22
N ASP A 71 -1.60 20.22 13.02
CA ASP A 71 -2.47 20.66 14.12
C ASP A 71 -3.33 19.48 14.63
N PRO A 72 -3.14 19.01 15.88
CA PRO A 72 -3.90 17.88 16.43
C PRO A 72 -5.42 18.12 16.46
N THR A 73 -5.86 19.38 16.51
CA THR A 73 -7.29 19.71 16.54
C THR A 73 -8.01 19.38 15.23
N LEU A 74 -7.26 19.21 14.13
CA LEU A 74 -7.80 18.80 12.84
C LEU A 74 -8.15 17.30 12.79
N LEU A 75 -7.67 16.47 13.72
CA LEU A 75 -7.90 15.03 13.69
C LEU A 75 -9.31 14.64 14.12
N LYS A 76 -10.04 15.48 14.86
CA LYS A 76 -11.38 15.14 15.33
C LYS A 76 -12.32 16.35 15.35
N ASN A 77 -13.51 16.20 14.78
CA ASN A 77 -14.58 17.17 14.88
C ASN A 77 -15.91 16.47 15.18
N GLN A 78 -16.31 16.55 16.44
CA GLN A 78 -17.52 15.91 16.97
C GLN A 78 -18.81 16.38 16.28
N SER A 79 -18.89 17.64 15.86
CA SER A 79 -20.09 18.18 15.19
C SER A 79 -20.33 17.53 13.84
N SER A 80 -19.26 17.19 13.13
CA SER A 80 -19.32 16.54 11.83
C SER A 80 -19.24 15.02 11.91
N GLY A 81 -18.75 14.46 13.03
CA GLY A 81 -18.36 13.05 13.11
C GLY A 81 -17.01 12.73 12.42
N PHE A 82 -16.25 13.76 12.00
CA PHE A 82 -14.93 13.56 11.41
C PHE A 82 -13.94 13.04 12.45
N LEU A 83 -13.24 11.95 12.10
CA LEU A 83 -12.14 11.41 12.87
C LEU A 83 -11.04 10.89 11.92
N ALA A 84 -9.81 11.23 12.26
CA ALA A 84 -8.61 10.76 11.60
C ALA A 84 -7.53 10.39 12.64
N VAL A 85 -6.65 9.49 12.24
CA VAL A 85 -5.47 9.09 13.02
C VAL A 85 -4.25 9.10 12.11
N VAL A 86 -3.12 9.58 12.62
CA VAL A 86 -1.82 9.44 11.95
C VAL A 86 -1.03 8.35 12.66
N TYR A 87 -0.60 7.33 11.94
CA TYR A 87 0.29 6.29 12.43
C TYR A 87 1.69 6.47 11.87
N GLY A 88 2.70 6.11 12.66
CA GLY A 88 4.10 6.01 12.24
C GLY A 88 4.68 4.65 12.60
N ASP A 89 5.57 4.13 11.75
CA ASP A 89 6.23 2.84 11.98
C ASP A 89 7.56 2.92 12.73
N GLY A 90 7.96 4.14 13.13
CA GLY A 90 9.26 4.43 13.75
C GLY A 90 10.45 4.43 12.78
N GLN A 91 10.23 4.18 11.48
CA GLN A 91 11.25 4.19 10.41
C GLN A 91 11.03 5.31 9.38
N GLY A 92 10.13 6.25 9.70
CA GLY A 92 9.81 7.42 8.89
C GLY A 92 8.63 7.24 7.95
N ARG A 93 7.96 6.08 7.95
CA ARG A 93 6.75 5.86 7.14
C ARG A 93 5.51 6.22 7.95
N HIS A 94 4.56 6.87 7.29
CA HIS A 94 3.37 7.40 7.92
C HIS A 94 2.10 6.99 7.18
N VAL A 95 1.04 6.72 7.94
CA VAL A 95 -0.30 6.42 7.43
C VAL A 95 -1.28 7.42 8.01
N LEU A 96 -2.01 8.13 7.15
CA LEU A 96 -3.17 8.94 7.54
C LEU A 96 -4.44 8.14 7.32
N ALA A 97 -5.11 7.76 8.41
CA ALA A 97 -6.31 6.93 8.40
C ALA A 97 -7.55 7.76 8.70
N TYR A 98 -8.60 7.65 7.88
CA TYR A 98 -9.90 8.30 8.11
C TYR A 98 -10.96 7.28 8.52
N SER A 99 -11.63 7.52 9.64
CA SER A 99 -12.75 6.68 10.06
C SER A 99 -13.95 6.86 9.13
N GLY A 100 -14.78 5.81 9.06
CA GLY A 100 -16.18 5.97 8.65
C GLY A 100 -17.06 6.35 9.84
N THR A 101 -18.37 6.41 9.61
CA THR A 101 -19.36 6.61 10.68
C THR A 101 -19.49 5.34 11.54
N ASP A 102 -19.08 5.37 12.83
CA ASP A 102 -19.06 4.20 13.75
C ASP A 102 -20.42 3.89 14.43
N GLU A 103 -21.52 4.51 14.02
CA GLU A 103 -22.85 4.13 14.51
C GLU A 103 -23.35 2.88 13.77
N ALA A 104 -22.79 1.72 14.11
CA ALA A 104 -22.96 0.40 13.49
C ALA A 104 -24.41 -0.01 13.13
N LYS A 105 -25.45 0.59 13.73
CA LYS A 105 -26.85 0.32 13.36
C LYS A 105 -27.47 1.36 12.43
N ASP A 106 -27.02 2.61 12.52
CA ASP A 106 -27.61 3.73 11.79
C ASP A 106 -26.70 4.26 10.68
N TRP A 107 -25.48 3.73 10.53
CA TRP A 107 -24.55 4.19 9.49
C TRP A 107 -25.17 4.10 8.08
N LEU A 108 -25.99 3.10 7.77
CA LEU A 108 -26.68 3.00 6.49
C LEU A 108 -27.70 4.14 6.30
N THR A 109 -28.44 4.46 7.37
CA THR A 109 -29.41 5.56 7.41
C THR A 109 -28.70 6.92 7.33
N ASN A 110 -27.62 7.11 8.09
CA ASN A 110 -26.76 8.30 8.11
C ASN A 110 -26.07 8.49 6.76
N PHE A 111 -25.60 7.42 6.14
CA PHE A 111 -25.02 7.42 4.80
C PHE A 111 -26.06 7.81 3.75
N GLY A 112 -27.27 7.23 3.83
CA GLY A 112 -28.41 7.53 2.96
C GLY A 112 -28.95 8.97 3.10
N GLN A 113 -29.02 9.50 4.32
CA GLN A 113 -29.37 10.91 4.60
C GLN A 113 -28.23 11.85 4.19
N GLY A 114 -26.98 11.37 4.26
CA GLY A 114 -25.76 12.04 3.82
C GLY A 114 -25.47 11.95 2.32
N LEU A 115 -26.38 11.43 1.49
CA LEU A 115 -26.26 11.40 0.01
C LEU A 115 -26.23 12.81 -0.64
N GLY A 116 -26.37 13.86 0.18
CA GLY A 116 -26.04 15.26 -0.14
C GLY A 116 -24.66 15.73 0.33
N PHE A 117 -23.74 14.80 0.64
CA PHE A 117 -22.36 14.93 1.13
C PHE A 117 -22.02 16.24 1.85
N GLU A 118 -21.87 16.19 3.17
CA GLU A 118 -21.35 17.33 3.92
C GLU A 118 -19.94 17.69 3.45
N THR A 119 -19.88 18.80 2.73
CA THR A 119 -18.65 19.44 2.28
C THR A 119 -17.62 19.70 3.38
N SER A 120 -18.03 19.71 4.65
CA SER A 120 -17.19 19.91 5.83
C SER A 120 -16.15 18.78 5.99
N GLN A 121 -16.57 17.52 6.11
CA GLN A 121 -15.67 16.39 6.35
C GLN A 121 -14.67 16.19 5.20
N TYR A 122 -15.12 16.32 3.95
CA TYR A 122 -14.23 16.26 2.79
C TYR A 122 -13.19 17.38 2.83
N ASN A 123 -13.61 18.62 3.12
CA ASN A 123 -12.69 19.76 3.25
C ASN A 123 -11.69 19.55 4.38
N GLN A 124 -12.13 19.01 5.52
CA GLN A 124 -11.27 18.67 6.66
C GLN A 124 -10.27 17.57 6.29
N ALA A 125 -10.71 16.51 5.62
CA ALA A 125 -9.85 15.43 5.14
C ALA A 125 -8.73 15.98 4.25
N MET A 126 -9.08 16.76 3.22
CA MET A 126 -8.09 17.33 2.29
C MET A 126 -7.17 18.36 2.97
N ALA A 127 -7.66 19.14 3.93
CA ALA A 127 -6.83 20.07 4.68
C ALA A 127 -5.80 19.34 5.54
N LEU A 128 -6.22 18.30 6.26
CA LEU A 128 -5.34 17.46 7.06
C LEU A 128 -4.33 16.71 6.17
N ALA A 129 -4.77 16.17 5.03
CA ALA A 129 -3.89 15.49 4.08
C ALA A 129 -2.81 16.43 3.53
N ARG A 130 -3.14 17.69 3.24
CA ARG A 130 -2.15 18.69 2.82
C ARG A 130 -1.10 18.94 3.90
N GLN A 131 -1.50 19.06 5.17
CA GLN A 131 -0.54 19.21 6.28
C GLN A 131 0.34 17.97 6.41
N ALA A 132 -0.26 16.77 6.38
CA ALA A 132 0.48 15.52 6.41
C ALA A 132 1.45 15.38 5.22
N LYS A 133 1.04 15.79 4.01
CA LYS A 133 1.89 15.77 2.81
C LYS A 133 3.08 16.71 2.94
N VAL A 134 2.88 17.89 3.54
CA VAL A 134 3.97 18.83 3.85
C VAL A 134 4.93 18.25 4.89
N ALA A 135 4.39 17.59 5.93
CA ALA A 135 5.17 17.02 7.02
C ALA A 135 6.01 15.80 6.60
N PHE A 136 5.41 14.90 5.82
CA PHE A 136 5.96 13.56 5.57
C PHE A 136 6.35 13.32 4.10
N GLY A 137 6.01 14.23 3.19
CA GLY A 137 6.40 14.16 1.78
C GLY A 137 5.92 12.88 1.09
N GLN A 138 6.88 12.14 0.54
CA GLN A 138 6.60 10.90 -0.19
C GLN A 138 6.66 9.65 0.70
N ASP A 139 6.84 9.81 2.02
CA ASP A 139 6.76 8.72 3.00
C ASP A 139 5.38 8.65 3.70
N LEU A 140 4.34 9.15 3.02
CA LEU A 140 2.95 9.15 3.45
C LEU A 140 2.09 8.26 2.54
N VAL A 141 1.18 7.52 3.16
CA VAL A 141 0.07 6.80 2.53
C VAL A 141 -1.23 7.13 3.24
N ILE A 142 -2.35 7.07 2.53
CA ILE A 142 -3.68 7.35 3.07
C ILE A 142 -4.52 6.07 3.11
N THR A 143 -5.34 5.89 4.14
CA THR A 143 -6.28 4.77 4.23
C THR A 143 -7.63 5.21 4.76
N GLY A 144 -8.66 4.43 4.45
CA GLY A 144 -10.01 4.70 4.92
C GLY A 144 -10.99 3.58 4.60
N HIS A 145 -12.05 3.50 5.40
CA HIS A 145 -13.10 2.49 5.27
C HIS A 145 -14.48 3.16 5.16
N SER A 146 -15.42 2.58 4.39
CA SER A 146 -16.78 3.12 4.24
C SER A 146 -16.76 4.59 3.77
N LEU A 147 -17.44 5.51 4.46
CA LEU A 147 -17.34 6.96 4.25
C LEU A 147 -15.89 7.47 4.32
N GLY A 148 -15.10 6.96 5.28
CA GLY A 148 -13.68 7.28 5.42
C GLY A 148 -12.87 6.88 4.19
N GLY A 149 -13.30 5.86 3.44
CA GLY A 149 -12.72 5.50 2.15
C GLY A 149 -12.93 6.57 1.07
N GLY A 150 -14.10 7.22 1.05
CA GLY A 150 -14.37 8.37 0.19
C GLY A 150 -13.53 9.60 0.57
N LEU A 151 -13.38 9.87 1.87
CA LEU A 151 -12.49 10.92 2.39
C LEU A 151 -11.03 10.66 2.01
N ALA A 152 -10.57 9.41 2.18
CA ALA A 152 -9.25 8.95 1.79
C ALA A 152 -9.01 9.14 0.29
N ALA A 153 -9.97 8.78 -0.55
CA ALA A 153 -9.86 8.94 -2.00
C ALA A 153 -9.77 10.42 -2.41
N ALA A 154 -10.60 11.30 -1.84
CA ALA A 154 -10.53 12.73 -2.12
C ALA A 154 -9.19 13.34 -1.65
N ALA A 155 -8.74 12.96 -0.46
CA ALA A 155 -7.47 13.39 0.11
C ALA A 155 -6.27 12.93 -0.75
N ALA A 156 -6.25 11.66 -1.16
CA ALA A 156 -5.24 11.04 -2.01
C ALA A 156 -5.06 11.79 -3.33
N VAL A 157 -6.17 12.02 -4.02
CA VAL A 157 -6.17 12.75 -5.30
C VAL A 157 -5.70 14.20 -5.11
N SER A 158 -6.20 14.87 -4.07
CA SER A 158 -5.86 16.29 -3.83
C SER A 158 -4.39 16.53 -3.46
N THR A 159 -3.68 15.48 -3.03
CA THR A 159 -2.29 15.58 -2.55
C THR A 159 -1.30 14.74 -3.36
N ASP A 160 -1.76 14.06 -4.41
CA ASP A 160 -1.01 13.01 -5.12
C ASP A 160 -0.28 12.07 -4.14
N THR A 161 -1.06 11.52 -3.22
CA THR A 161 -0.60 10.57 -2.20
C THR A 161 -1.36 9.27 -2.37
N PRO A 162 -0.69 8.12 -2.49
CA PRO A 162 -1.38 6.87 -2.73
C PRO A 162 -2.29 6.49 -1.57
N ALA A 163 -3.39 5.83 -1.89
CA ALA A 163 -4.34 5.33 -0.90
C ALA A 163 -4.75 3.89 -1.10
N VAL A 164 -5.10 3.27 0.02
CA VAL A 164 -5.75 1.95 0.05
C VAL A 164 -7.05 2.10 0.82
N THR A 165 -8.17 1.79 0.19
CA THR A 165 -9.50 2.00 0.78
C THR A 165 -10.28 0.69 0.83
N PHE A 166 -11.14 0.54 1.83
CA PHE A 166 -11.87 -0.69 2.10
C PHE A 166 -13.38 -0.45 2.12
N ASN A 167 -14.15 -1.23 1.35
CA ASN A 167 -15.60 -1.05 1.17
C ASN A 167 -15.97 0.44 1.03
N ALA A 168 -15.22 1.15 0.20
CA ALA A 168 -15.23 2.60 0.18
C ALA A 168 -16.53 3.14 -0.42
N ALA A 169 -17.03 4.22 0.15
CA ALA A 169 -18.09 5.00 -0.45
C ALA A 169 -17.62 5.71 -1.73
N GLY A 170 -18.56 5.96 -2.64
CA GLY A 170 -18.32 6.79 -3.82
C GLY A 170 -18.01 8.24 -3.49
N VAL A 171 -17.21 8.88 -4.35
CA VAL A 171 -16.97 10.33 -4.31
C VAL A 171 -17.74 10.98 -5.46
N HIS A 172 -18.57 11.97 -5.16
CA HIS A 172 -19.36 12.66 -6.17
C HIS A 172 -18.51 13.61 -7.00
N ASP A 173 -18.77 13.66 -8.31
CA ASP A 173 -18.06 14.53 -9.27
C ASP A 173 -18.04 16.00 -8.83
N ARG A 174 -19.17 16.53 -8.34
CA ARG A 174 -19.27 17.88 -7.74
C ARG A 174 -18.25 18.14 -6.62
N THR A 175 -17.89 17.14 -5.83
CA THR A 175 -16.86 17.28 -4.79
C THR A 175 -15.48 17.49 -5.42
N LEU A 176 -15.17 16.74 -6.48
CA LEU A 176 -13.92 16.86 -7.24
C LEU A 176 -13.86 18.19 -8.00
N GLU A 177 -14.94 18.58 -8.68
CA GLU A 177 -15.05 19.85 -9.41
C GLU A 177 -14.87 21.06 -8.49
N ARG A 178 -15.46 21.02 -7.29
CA ARG A 178 -15.38 22.11 -6.30
C ARG A 178 -13.95 22.36 -5.83
N VAL A 179 -13.08 21.34 -5.87
CA VAL A 179 -11.67 21.48 -5.52
C VAL A 179 -10.79 21.68 -6.75
N GLY A 180 -11.41 21.98 -7.90
CA GLY A 180 -10.73 22.30 -9.15
C GLY A 180 -10.19 21.09 -9.91
N LEU A 181 -10.68 19.89 -9.61
CA LEU A 181 -10.25 18.66 -10.25
C LEU A 181 -11.26 18.20 -11.31
N ASP A 182 -10.75 17.73 -12.45
CA ASP A 182 -11.53 17.05 -13.48
C ASP A 182 -11.87 15.62 -12.99
N PRO A 183 -13.16 15.30 -12.73
CA PRO A 183 -13.57 14.00 -12.24
C PRO A 183 -13.08 12.83 -13.09
N ASP A 184 -13.07 12.98 -14.42
CA ASP A 184 -12.69 11.91 -15.33
C ASP A 184 -11.19 11.67 -15.31
N ALA A 185 -10.38 12.74 -15.26
CA ALA A 185 -8.93 12.63 -15.11
C ALA A 185 -8.55 12.01 -13.76
N VAL A 186 -9.22 12.43 -12.69
CA VAL A 186 -9.03 11.88 -11.34
C VAL A 186 -9.31 10.39 -11.27
N LYS A 187 -10.47 9.96 -11.78
CA LYS A 187 -10.85 8.55 -11.75
C LYS A 187 -9.86 7.69 -12.53
N ARG A 188 -9.42 8.15 -13.71
CA ARG A 188 -8.38 7.46 -14.49
C ARG A 188 -7.06 7.34 -13.74
N GLU A 189 -6.60 8.39 -13.07
CA GLU A 189 -5.34 8.37 -12.32
C GLU A 189 -5.42 7.46 -11.09
N ALA A 190 -6.53 7.56 -10.36
CA ALA A 190 -6.84 6.67 -9.25
C ALA A 190 -6.79 5.19 -9.68
N GLU A 191 -7.43 4.86 -10.80
CA GLU A 191 -7.44 3.52 -11.39
C GLU A 191 -6.07 3.04 -11.85
N ARG A 192 -5.16 3.94 -12.27
CA ARG A 192 -3.81 3.59 -12.76
C ARG A 192 -2.81 3.26 -11.67
N GLY A 193 -3.23 3.27 -10.40
CA GLY A 193 -2.41 2.82 -9.27
C GLY A 193 -2.16 3.89 -8.22
N LEU A 194 -2.81 5.05 -8.29
CA LEU A 194 -2.85 5.98 -7.15
C LEU A 194 -3.74 5.42 -6.02
N ILE A 195 -4.84 4.74 -6.33
CA ILE A 195 -5.76 4.20 -5.32
C ILE A 195 -6.06 2.72 -5.58
N ARG A 196 -5.78 1.85 -4.60
CA ARG A 196 -6.36 0.51 -4.53
C ARG A 196 -7.62 0.55 -3.69
N ARG A 197 -8.72 0.02 -4.20
CA ARG A 197 -9.96 -0.14 -3.43
C ARG A 197 -10.32 -1.62 -3.30
N TYR A 198 -10.44 -2.08 -2.08
CA TYR A 198 -10.93 -3.41 -1.76
C TYR A 198 -12.45 -3.36 -1.56
N ALA A 199 -13.17 -4.27 -2.20
CA ALA A 199 -14.62 -4.39 -2.06
C ALA A 199 -14.97 -5.86 -1.80
N VAL A 200 -15.63 -6.14 -0.68
CA VAL A 200 -16.12 -7.49 -0.33
C VAL A 200 -17.36 -7.81 -1.15
N ASP A 201 -17.42 -9.00 -1.74
CA ASP A 201 -18.61 -9.44 -2.47
C ASP A 201 -19.84 -9.50 -1.56
N ASN A 202 -21.01 -9.12 -2.09
CA ASN A 202 -22.28 -9.00 -1.37
C ASN A 202 -22.32 -7.97 -0.23
N GLU A 203 -21.35 -7.07 -0.11
CA GLU A 203 -21.47 -5.94 0.82
C GLU A 203 -22.52 -4.92 0.32
N ILE A 204 -23.23 -4.29 1.26
CA ILE A 204 -24.45 -3.52 0.99
C ILE A 204 -24.25 -2.34 0.04
N LEU A 205 -23.10 -1.65 0.08
CA LEU A 205 -22.81 -0.54 -0.83
C LEU A 205 -22.54 -1.04 -2.23
N THR A 206 -21.73 -2.09 -2.41
CA THR A 206 -21.48 -2.71 -3.71
C THR A 206 -22.80 -3.24 -4.31
N GLU A 207 -23.66 -3.88 -3.52
CA GLU A 207 -24.96 -4.36 -4.01
C GLU A 207 -25.89 -3.20 -4.42
N LEU A 208 -25.92 -2.11 -3.64
CA LEU A 208 -26.73 -0.93 -3.95
C LEU A 208 -26.19 -0.13 -5.14
N GLN A 209 -24.87 -0.07 -5.32
CA GLN A 209 -24.19 0.58 -6.44
C GLN A 209 -24.33 -0.25 -7.73
N GLU A 210 -24.13 -1.56 -7.69
CA GLU A 210 -24.05 -2.36 -8.91
C GLU A 210 -25.43 -2.72 -9.48
N ASN A 211 -26.46 -2.93 -8.64
CA ASN A 211 -27.72 -3.56 -9.06
C ASN A 211 -28.95 -2.64 -9.19
N LYS A 212 -28.84 -1.33 -8.88
CA LYS A 212 -29.99 -0.40 -8.96
C LYS A 212 -29.66 0.88 -9.73
N PRO A 213 -30.12 1.04 -10.99
CA PRO A 213 -29.76 2.19 -11.84
C PRO A 213 -30.20 3.54 -11.26
N ILE A 214 -31.28 3.59 -10.48
CA ILE A 214 -31.73 4.80 -9.78
C ILE A 214 -30.74 5.20 -8.66
N ILE A 215 -30.16 4.22 -7.97
CA ILE A 215 -29.22 4.47 -6.87
C ILE A 215 -27.84 4.85 -7.39
N ARG A 216 -27.40 4.34 -8.55
CA ARG A 216 -26.15 4.79 -9.21
C ARG A 216 -26.09 6.30 -9.48
N HIS A 217 -27.23 6.92 -9.74
CA HIS A 217 -27.32 8.36 -9.95
C HIS A 217 -27.21 9.16 -8.64
N LEU A 218 -27.44 8.51 -7.49
CA LEU A 218 -27.41 9.10 -6.15
C LEU A 218 -26.13 8.73 -5.40
N MET A 219 -25.57 7.56 -5.67
CA MET A 219 -24.33 7.03 -5.10
C MET A 219 -23.34 6.78 -6.24
N PRO A 220 -22.33 7.65 -6.41
CA PRO A 220 -21.28 7.43 -7.39
C PRO A 220 -20.48 6.16 -7.06
N ASP A 221 -19.75 5.67 -8.06
CA ASP A 221 -18.84 4.54 -7.86
C ASP A 221 -17.62 4.98 -7.03
N ALA A 222 -17.07 4.05 -6.25
CA ALA A 222 -15.85 4.28 -5.49
C ALA A 222 -14.65 4.48 -6.42
N VAL A 223 -13.83 5.48 -6.10
CA VAL A 223 -12.68 5.89 -6.91
C VAL A 223 -11.49 4.95 -6.65
N GLY A 224 -10.84 4.48 -7.72
CA GLY A 224 -9.63 3.64 -7.65
C GLY A 224 -9.78 2.25 -8.27
N HIS A 225 -8.66 1.55 -8.39
CA HIS A 225 -8.59 0.20 -8.94
C HIS A 225 -9.25 -0.82 -8.00
N LYS A 226 -10.34 -1.46 -8.46
CA LYS A 226 -11.10 -2.45 -7.68
C LYS A 226 -10.31 -3.75 -7.54
N ILE A 227 -10.08 -4.16 -6.30
CA ILE A 227 -9.65 -5.51 -5.93
C ILE A 227 -10.82 -6.17 -5.19
N GLU A 228 -11.51 -7.05 -5.89
CA GLU A 228 -12.67 -7.76 -5.34
C GLU A 228 -12.23 -8.81 -4.32
N LEU A 229 -12.87 -8.85 -3.15
CA LEU A 229 -12.63 -9.84 -2.11
C LEU A 229 -13.83 -10.80 -2.03
N PRO A 230 -13.60 -12.09 -1.77
CA PRO A 230 -14.69 -13.04 -1.62
C PRO A 230 -15.48 -12.74 -0.36
N ASP A 231 -16.78 -13.00 -0.38
CA ASP A 231 -17.60 -13.08 0.83
C ASP A 231 -16.99 -14.13 1.80
N PRO A 232 -16.51 -13.71 3.00
CA PRO A 232 -15.92 -14.63 3.97
C PRO A 232 -16.92 -15.65 4.52
N ASP A 233 -18.21 -15.29 4.65
CA ASP A 233 -19.27 -16.10 5.24
C ASP A 233 -20.53 -16.21 4.34
N PRO A 234 -20.42 -16.84 3.16
CA PRO A 234 -21.46 -16.77 2.14
C PRO A 234 -22.76 -17.42 2.59
N LEU A 235 -23.86 -16.69 2.47
CA LEU A 235 -25.21 -17.21 2.73
C LEU A 235 -25.53 -18.42 1.84
N SER A 236 -26.16 -19.45 2.43
CA SER A 236 -26.75 -20.53 1.66
C SER A 236 -27.88 -20.03 0.75
N PHE A 237 -28.20 -20.81 -0.30
CA PHE A 237 -29.27 -20.48 -1.25
C PHE A 237 -30.60 -20.11 -0.55
N TRP A 238 -31.01 -20.86 0.47
CA TRP A 238 -32.25 -20.60 1.21
C TRP A 238 -32.18 -19.36 2.10
N GLN A 239 -31.00 -18.99 2.59
CA GLN A 239 -30.81 -17.75 3.36
C GLN A 239 -30.88 -16.51 2.45
N LYS A 240 -30.36 -16.59 1.22
CA LYS A 240 -30.42 -15.49 0.24
C LYS A 240 -31.86 -15.12 -0.15
N LEU A 241 -32.79 -16.07 -0.12
CA LEU A 241 -34.21 -15.80 -0.38
C LEU A 241 -34.90 -15.02 0.76
N ASN A 242 -34.28 -14.91 1.94
CA ASN A 242 -34.79 -14.10 3.03
C ASN A 242 -34.24 -12.66 2.92
N PRO A 243 -35.09 -11.67 2.61
CA PRO A 243 -34.63 -10.30 2.37
C PRO A 243 -34.02 -9.65 3.61
N VAL A 244 -34.54 -9.95 4.80
CA VAL A 244 -34.00 -9.40 6.06
C VAL A 244 -32.62 -9.98 6.36
N LYS A 245 -32.41 -11.27 6.10
CA LYS A 245 -31.10 -11.90 6.27
C LYS A 245 -30.09 -11.36 5.27
N SER A 246 -30.48 -11.19 4.01
CA SER A 246 -29.59 -10.66 2.97
C SER A 246 -29.12 -9.23 3.27
N ILE A 247 -30.02 -8.36 3.77
CA ILE A 247 -29.64 -7.00 4.20
C ILE A 247 -28.67 -7.05 5.40
N LYS A 248 -28.96 -7.87 6.41
CA LYS A 248 -28.06 -8.03 7.57
C LYS A 248 -26.68 -8.52 7.15
N HIS A 249 -26.65 -9.51 6.27
CA HIS A 249 -25.43 -10.06 5.71
C HIS A 249 -24.64 -9.00 4.95
N GLY A 250 -25.28 -8.22 4.09
CA GLY A 250 -24.60 -7.13 3.37
C GLY A 250 -24.04 -6.05 4.30
N VAL A 251 -24.70 -5.77 5.43
CA VAL A 251 -24.17 -4.90 6.49
C VAL A 251 -22.98 -5.56 7.20
N GLU A 252 -23.06 -6.87 7.47
CA GLU A 252 -21.95 -7.63 8.07
C GLU A 252 -20.72 -7.63 7.17
N MET A 253 -20.89 -7.88 5.87
CA MET A 253 -19.82 -7.86 4.85
C MET A 253 -19.21 -6.46 4.65
N HIS A 254 -19.96 -5.42 5.02
CA HIS A 254 -19.47 -4.05 4.97
C HIS A 254 -18.41 -3.76 6.04
N TYR A 255 -18.40 -4.43 7.20
CA TYR A 255 -17.47 -4.10 8.28
C TYR A 255 -16.00 -4.41 7.95
N ILE A 256 -15.11 -3.68 8.63
CA ILE A 256 -13.66 -3.88 8.47
C ILE A 256 -13.20 -5.29 8.86
N ASP A 257 -13.85 -5.94 9.82
CA ASP A 257 -13.53 -7.33 10.18
C ASP A 257 -13.82 -8.29 9.02
N ALA A 258 -14.93 -8.10 8.30
CA ALA A 258 -15.22 -8.88 7.10
C ALA A 258 -14.19 -8.63 5.98
N VAL A 259 -13.71 -7.39 5.83
CA VAL A 259 -12.61 -7.07 4.89
C VAL A 259 -11.34 -7.84 5.25
N ILE A 260 -10.94 -7.82 6.53
CA ILE A 260 -9.73 -8.52 7.01
C ILE A 260 -9.87 -10.03 6.77
N GLU A 261 -11.01 -10.62 7.15
CA GLU A 261 -11.28 -12.04 6.91
C GLU A 261 -11.30 -12.40 5.42
N ALA A 262 -11.87 -11.54 4.58
CA ALA A 262 -11.92 -11.72 3.14
C ALA A 262 -10.52 -11.62 2.50
N GLN A 263 -9.66 -10.72 2.98
CA GLN A 263 -8.25 -10.66 2.58
C GLN A 263 -7.49 -11.93 2.99
N GLU A 264 -7.69 -12.42 4.22
CA GLU A 264 -7.09 -13.68 4.67
C GLU A 264 -7.56 -14.88 3.83
N LYS A 265 -8.85 -14.92 3.49
CA LYS A 265 -9.44 -15.96 2.65
C LYS A 265 -8.91 -15.92 1.22
N LYS A 266 -8.71 -14.73 0.64
CA LYS A 266 -8.22 -14.56 -0.74
C LYS A 266 -6.71 -14.78 -0.88
N PHE A 267 -5.93 -14.21 0.03
CA PHE A 267 -4.47 -14.16 -0.11
C PHE A 267 -3.72 -15.16 0.78
N GLY A 268 -4.39 -15.73 1.80
CA GLY A 268 -3.80 -16.58 2.82
C GLY A 268 -3.45 -15.80 4.10
N LYS A 269 -3.57 -16.46 5.25
CA LYS A 269 -3.29 -15.87 6.59
C LYS A 269 -1.85 -15.41 6.78
N ASP A 270 -0.95 -15.95 5.98
CA ASP A 270 0.47 -15.62 5.97
C ASP A 270 0.81 -14.45 5.03
N PHE A 271 -0.15 -13.90 4.28
CA PHE A 271 0.11 -12.87 3.27
C PHE A 271 0.77 -11.61 3.86
N GLU A 272 0.27 -11.13 5.00
CA GLU A 272 0.89 -10.02 5.73
C GLU A 272 2.31 -10.39 6.19
N GLN A 273 2.48 -11.57 6.79
CA GLN A 273 3.79 -12.03 7.27
C GLN A 273 4.79 -12.24 6.14
N ARG A 274 4.33 -12.63 4.94
CA ARG A 274 5.15 -12.70 3.74
C ARG A 274 5.69 -11.33 3.33
N GLY A 275 5.00 -10.23 3.63
CA GLY A 275 5.52 -8.87 3.49
C GLY A 275 6.49 -8.43 4.60
N MET A 276 6.50 -9.14 5.73
CA MET A 276 7.36 -8.87 6.89
C MET A 276 8.57 -9.80 6.97
N ALA A 277 8.69 -10.78 6.06
CA ALA A 277 9.82 -11.71 6.06
C ALA A 277 11.12 -10.93 5.90
N ARG A 278 12.17 -11.35 6.62
CA ARG A 278 13.48 -10.71 6.54
C ARG A 278 14.39 -11.46 5.57
N MET A 279 15.24 -10.76 4.82
CA MET A 279 16.20 -11.35 3.88
C MET A 279 17.19 -12.31 4.52
N ASP A 280 17.44 -12.19 5.83
CA ASP A 280 18.28 -13.14 6.58
C ASP A 280 17.58 -14.49 6.82
N GLN A 281 16.27 -14.59 6.56
CA GLN A 281 15.48 -15.82 6.69
C GLN A 281 15.49 -16.62 5.37
N PRO A 282 15.64 -17.96 5.42
CA PRO A 282 15.66 -18.81 4.21
C PRO A 282 14.41 -18.72 3.32
N ALA A 283 13.26 -18.35 3.88
CA ALA A 283 12.00 -18.26 3.15
C ALA A 283 11.89 -16.99 2.26
N HIS A 284 12.79 -16.03 2.42
CA HIS A 284 12.73 -14.77 1.68
C HIS A 284 13.27 -14.92 0.25
N PRO A 285 12.60 -14.39 -0.80
CA PRO A 285 13.02 -14.56 -2.19
C PRO A 285 14.44 -14.06 -2.46
N ALA A 286 14.82 -12.89 -1.92
CA ALA A 286 16.18 -12.35 -2.02
C ALA A 286 17.20 -12.95 -1.02
N ASN A 287 16.87 -13.99 -0.24
CA ASN A 287 17.82 -14.59 0.72
C ASN A 287 19.13 -15.07 0.04
N GLY A 288 19.04 -15.57 -1.18
CA GLY A 288 20.22 -15.97 -1.97
C GLY A 288 21.17 -14.79 -2.22
N LEU A 289 20.65 -13.68 -2.74
CA LEU A 289 21.41 -12.44 -2.99
C LEU A 289 21.97 -11.85 -1.70
N TYR A 290 21.21 -11.91 -0.60
CA TYR A 290 21.66 -11.45 0.71
C TYR A 290 22.85 -12.26 1.24
N ARG A 291 22.76 -13.60 1.24
CA ARG A 291 23.85 -14.46 1.72
C ARG A 291 25.13 -14.26 0.93
N GLN A 292 25.02 -14.16 -0.40
CA GLN A 292 26.16 -13.91 -1.29
C GLN A 292 26.78 -12.52 -1.08
N SER A 293 25.96 -11.49 -0.88
CA SER A 293 26.44 -10.14 -0.56
C SER A 293 27.15 -10.11 0.80
N LEU A 294 26.60 -10.80 1.80
CA LEU A 294 27.18 -10.89 3.13
C LEU A 294 28.54 -11.60 3.10
N GLU A 295 28.63 -12.74 2.39
CA GLU A 295 29.89 -13.48 2.18
C GLU A 295 30.94 -12.60 1.50
N GLY A 296 30.57 -11.86 0.45
CA GLY A 296 31.46 -10.94 -0.25
C GLY A 296 31.99 -9.79 0.63
N LEU A 297 31.26 -9.42 1.69
CA LEU A 297 31.64 -8.35 2.61
C LEU A 297 32.52 -8.83 3.78
N GLN A 298 32.38 -10.08 4.24
CA GLN A 298 33.03 -10.58 5.47
C GLN A 298 34.55 -10.38 5.49
N GLY A 299 35.24 -10.56 4.35
CA GLY A 299 36.69 -10.35 4.24
C GLY A 299 37.14 -8.89 4.19
N GLN A 300 36.20 -7.95 4.13
CA GLN A 300 36.45 -6.54 3.81
C GLN A 300 35.82 -5.55 4.81
N ALA A 301 34.88 -6.02 5.63
CA ALA A 301 34.09 -5.22 6.57
C ALA A 301 34.93 -4.61 7.70
N ALA A 302 35.73 -5.44 8.39
CA ALA A 302 36.55 -4.99 9.52
C ALA A 302 37.58 -3.92 9.10
N ALA A 303 38.21 -4.08 7.93
CA ALA A 303 39.14 -3.10 7.37
C ALA A 303 38.49 -1.75 7.04
N ARG A 304 37.14 -1.70 6.98
CA ARG A 304 36.34 -0.51 6.70
C ARG A 304 35.60 0.01 7.93
N GLY A 305 35.89 -0.53 9.11
CA GLY A 305 35.26 -0.13 10.37
C GLY A 305 33.77 -0.46 10.45
N LEU A 306 33.29 -1.41 9.65
CA LEU A 306 31.91 -1.89 9.75
C LEU A 306 31.81 -2.94 10.85
N ASP A 307 30.89 -2.73 11.79
CA ASP A 307 30.52 -3.78 12.75
C ASP A 307 29.63 -4.85 12.10
N GLY A 308 29.27 -5.89 12.87
CA GLY A 308 28.45 -7.00 12.38
C GLY A 308 27.07 -6.55 11.89
N GLU A 309 26.44 -5.60 12.58
CA GLU A 309 25.10 -5.11 12.22
C GLU A 309 25.16 -4.24 10.97
N GLN A 310 26.09 -3.30 10.91
CA GLN A 310 26.36 -2.47 9.74
C GLN A 310 26.71 -3.32 8.50
N THR A 311 27.43 -4.43 8.70
CA THR A 311 27.73 -5.38 7.62
C THR A 311 26.47 -6.07 7.11
N GLN A 312 25.58 -6.51 8.00
CA GLN A 312 24.28 -7.09 7.62
C GLN A 312 23.37 -6.08 6.89
N ARG A 313 23.32 -4.84 7.38
CA ARG A 313 22.56 -3.74 6.76
C ARG A 313 23.07 -3.44 5.34
N LEU A 314 24.39 -3.33 5.18
CA LEU A 314 25.04 -3.14 3.87
C LEU A 314 24.78 -4.33 2.92
N ALA A 315 24.87 -5.57 3.41
CA ALA A 315 24.54 -6.76 2.64
C ALA A 315 23.08 -6.78 2.16
N GLY A 316 22.15 -6.38 3.03
CA GLY A 316 20.73 -6.25 2.69
C GLY A 316 20.48 -5.20 1.62
N ALA A 317 21.12 -4.03 1.72
CA ALA A 317 21.02 -2.99 0.70
C ALA A 317 21.59 -3.45 -0.65
N LEU A 318 22.75 -4.13 -0.66
CA LEU A 318 23.32 -4.69 -1.88
C LEU A 318 22.42 -5.74 -2.52
N ALA A 319 21.82 -6.62 -1.72
CA ALA A 319 20.89 -7.64 -2.22
C ALA A 319 19.64 -7.02 -2.86
N LEU A 320 19.11 -5.95 -2.25
CA LEU A 320 17.99 -5.19 -2.79
C LEU A 320 18.33 -4.54 -4.14
N GLU A 321 19.45 -3.84 -4.24
CA GLU A 321 19.85 -3.22 -5.52
C GLU A 321 20.22 -4.28 -6.57
N ALA A 322 20.81 -5.41 -6.16
CA ALA A 322 21.05 -6.54 -7.04
C ALA A 322 19.73 -7.06 -7.64
N GLN A 323 18.70 -7.23 -6.82
CA GLN A 323 17.38 -7.63 -7.30
C GLN A 323 16.78 -6.58 -8.26
N ARG A 324 16.86 -5.28 -7.95
CA ARG A 324 16.40 -4.21 -8.85
C ARG A 324 17.15 -4.17 -10.18
N GLY A 325 18.42 -4.56 -10.18
CA GLY A 325 19.25 -4.64 -11.37
C GLY A 325 19.14 -5.97 -12.14
N ASP A 326 18.16 -6.81 -11.81
CA ASP A 326 17.96 -8.14 -12.39
C ASP A 326 19.19 -9.07 -12.26
N LEU A 327 20.00 -8.90 -11.20
CA LEU A 327 21.05 -9.85 -10.86
C LEU A 327 20.40 -11.11 -10.28
N GLN A 328 20.80 -12.26 -10.81
CA GLN A 328 20.35 -13.58 -10.37
C GLN A 328 21.23 -14.14 -9.26
N ARG A 329 22.45 -13.60 -9.12
CA ARG A 329 23.40 -13.91 -8.05
C ARG A 329 24.40 -12.78 -7.87
N VAL A 330 25.07 -12.74 -6.72
CA VAL A 330 26.22 -11.87 -6.45
C VAL A 330 27.47 -12.75 -6.39
N ASP A 331 28.36 -12.63 -7.37
CA ASP A 331 29.60 -13.41 -7.42
C ASP A 331 30.69 -12.77 -6.54
N ARG A 332 30.67 -11.43 -6.40
CA ARG A 332 31.59 -10.68 -5.52
C ARG A 332 31.03 -9.32 -5.12
N VAL A 333 31.53 -8.81 -4.00
CA VAL A 333 31.34 -7.41 -3.58
C VAL A 333 32.65 -6.66 -3.70
N VAL A 334 32.61 -5.50 -4.33
CA VAL A 334 33.78 -4.62 -4.54
C VAL A 334 33.45 -3.23 -4.02
N PHE A 335 34.39 -2.56 -3.35
CA PHE A 335 34.22 -1.16 -2.99
C PHE A 335 34.94 -0.26 -4.01
N GLY A 336 34.41 0.93 -4.24
CA GLY A 336 35.10 1.97 -4.98
C GLY A 336 36.39 2.41 -4.28
N GLU A 337 37.28 3.10 -5.01
CA GLU A 337 38.58 3.58 -4.48
C GLU A 337 38.43 4.47 -3.25
N ASP A 338 37.39 5.30 -3.20
CA ASP A 338 37.09 6.18 -2.07
C ASP A 338 36.28 5.50 -0.94
N GLY A 339 35.90 4.24 -1.13
CA GLY A 339 35.10 3.45 -0.19
C GLY A 339 33.65 3.93 -0.02
N ARG A 340 33.20 4.98 -0.73
CA ARG A 340 31.84 5.52 -0.58
C ARG A 340 30.79 4.64 -1.24
N ARG A 341 31.16 3.88 -2.26
CA ARG A 341 30.28 2.94 -2.96
C ARG A 341 30.72 1.50 -2.76
N ALA A 342 29.74 0.62 -2.64
CA ALA A 342 29.92 -0.82 -2.75
C ALA A 342 29.13 -1.34 -3.95
N PHE A 343 29.67 -2.35 -4.63
CA PHE A 343 29.17 -2.91 -5.88
C PHE A 343 28.93 -4.40 -5.71
N ALA A 344 27.69 -4.85 -5.93
CA ALA A 344 27.36 -6.25 -6.13
C ALA A 344 27.60 -6.59 -7.60
N VAL A 345 28.46 -7.57 -7.87
CA VAL A 345 28.88 -7.91 -9.24
C VAL A 345 28.49 -9.34 -9.57
N GLN A 346 27.79 -9.52 -10.68
CA GLN A 346 27.56 -10.81 -11.33
C GLN A 346 28.43 -10.91 -12.58
N GLY A 347 29.16 -12.02 -12.73
CA GLY A 347 30.03 -12.30 -13.86
C GLY A 347 31.49 -11.88 -13.63
N GLN A 348 32.40 -12.46 -14.42
CA GLN A 348 33.84 -12.18 -14.36
C GLN A 348 34.35 -11.37 -15.56
N GLN A 349 33.66 -11.41 -16.70
CA GLN A 349 34.05 -10.69 -17.91
C GLN A 349 33.37 -9.33 -17.98
N ALA A 350 34.13 -8.29 -18.36
CA ALA A 350 33.64 -6.91 -18.38
C ALA A 350 32.45 -6.70 -19.32
N GLU A 351 32.38 -7.47 -20.41
CA GLU A 351 31.33 -7.36 -21.43
C GLU A 351 29.98 -7.93 -20.96
N SER A 352 30.00 -8.95 -20.10
CA SER A 352 28.82 -9.66 -19.60
C SER A 352 28.51 -9.42 -18.13
N GLN A 353 29.33 -8.61 -17.43
CA GLN A 353 29.10 -8.30 -16.03
C GLN A 353 27.82 -7.47 -15.85
N ARG A 354 27.03 -7.86 -14.85
CA ARG A 354 25.94 -7.03 -14.31
C ARG A 354 26.38 -6.50 -12.96
N VAL A 355 26.07 -5.24 -12.70
CA VAL A 355 26.52 -4.55 -11.49
C VAL A 355 25.33 -3.80 -10.90
N ALA A 356 25.17 -3.93 -9.59
CA ALA A 356 24.33 -3.05 -8.79
C ALA A 356 25.21 -2.36 -7.74
N HIS A 357 24.81 -1.20 -7.26
CA HIS A 357 25.64 -0.43 -6.32
C HIS A 357 24.83 0.27 -5.26
N VAL A 358 25.48 0.56 -4.13
CA VAL A 358 24.90 1.31 -3.01
C VAL A 358 25.89 2.38 -2.54
N ASP A 359 25.34 3.46 -1.98
CA ASP A 359 26.10 4.35 -1.09
C ASP A 359 26.28 3.66 0.27
N VAL A 360 27.53 3.51 0.71
CA VAL A 360 27.89 2.75 1.91
C VAL A 360 27.39 3.45 3.18
N ALA A 361 27.46 4.79 3.23
CA ALA A 361 27.01 5.55 4.39
C ALA A 361 25.49 5.43 4.55
N ALA A 362 24.73 5.57 3.47
CA ALA A 362 23.28 5.40 3.50
C ALA A 362 22.85 3.94 3.71
N ALA A 363 23.65 2.96 3.27
CA ALA A 363 23.33 1.55 3.40
C ALA A 363 23.55 1.00 4.82
N ARG A 364 24.61 1.42 5.52
CA ARG A 364 24.86 0.97 6.89
C ARG A 364 23.86 1.52 7.92
N GLU A 365 23.17 2.61 7.59
CA GLU A 365 22.11 3.18 8.44
C GLU A 365 20.73 2.59 8.12
N GLN A 366 20.56 1.93 6.96
CA GLN A 366 19.28 1.33 6.58
C GLN A 366 19.04 0.01 7.32
N PRO A 367 17.99 -0.12 8.15
CA PRO A 367 17.69 -1.38 8.83
C PRO A 367 17.47 -2.53 7.85
N LEU A 368 17.97 -3.72 8.15
CA LEU A 368 17.80 -4.90 7.29
C LEU A 368 16.32 -5.23 7.04
N ALA A 369 15.45 -4.97 8.03
CA ALA A 369 14.01 -5.14 7.89
C ALA A 369 13.44 -4.30 6.72
N ARG A 370 13.90 -3.05 6.59
CA ARG A 370 13.47 -2.15 5.50
C ARG A 370 13.90 -2.66 4.13
N SER A 371 15.16 -3.09 3.99
CA SER A 371 15.63 -3.68 2.73
C SER A 371 14.84 -4.95 2.36
N SER A 372 14.45 -5.73 3.36
CA SER A 372 13.67 -6.95 3.17
C SER A 372 12.27 -6.67 2.65
N GLU A 373 11.57 -5.75 3.29
CA GLU A 373 10.24 -5.34 2.86
C GLU A 373 10.24 -4.78 1.43
N GLN A 374 11.21 -3.92 1.09
CA GLN A 374 11.37 -3.37 -0.26
C GLN A 374 11.59 -4.45 -1.32
N SER A 375 12.31 -5.52 -0.98
CA SER A 375 12.56 -6.63 -1.89
C SER A 375 11.36 -7.53 -2.12
N LEU A 376 10.55 -7.74 -1.09
CA LEU A 376 9.29 -8.48 -1.20
C LEU A 376 8.31 -7.75 -2.10
N GLN A 377 8.22 -6.44 -1.98
CA GLN A 377 7.39 -5.62 -2.85
C GLN A 377 7.87 -5.68 -4.32
N LEU A 378 9.19 -5.64 -4.57
CA LEU A 378 9.73 -5.82 -5.93
C LEU A 378 9.36 -7.19 -6.52
N ALA A 379 9.51 -8.26 -5.73
CA ALA A 379 9.15 -9.62 -6.16
C ALA A 379 7.65 -9.77 -6.47
N GLN A 380 6.79 -8.93 -5.89
CA GLN A 380 5.35 -8.92 -6.16
C GLN A 380 4.95 -8.02 -7.35
N ARG A 381 5.84 -7.11 -7.77
CA ARG A 381 5.65 -6.23 -8.95
C ARG A 381 6.08 -6.88 -10.26
N GLU A 382 6.99 -7.85 -10.21
CA GLU A 382 7.28 -8.68 -11.38
C GLU A 382 6.01 -9.47 -11.75
N PRO A 383 5.47 -9.27 -12.96
CA PRO A 383 4.11 -9.67 -13.24
C PRO A 383 3.97 -11.19 -13.26
N ALA A 384 2.78 -11.62 -12.84
CA ALA A 384 2.10 -12.83 -13.28
C ALA A 384 1.85 -12.83 -14.82
N GLN A 385 2.87 -12.52 -15.63
CA GLN A 385 2.84 -12.50 -17.10
C GLN A 385 3.04 -13.89 -17.73
N ALA A 386 2.94 -14.96 -16.95
CA ALA A 386 2.78 -16.32 -17.48
C ALA A 386 1.30 -16.75 -17.47
N ALA A 387 0.39 -15.86 -17.89
CA ALA A 387 -0.91 -16.33 -18.37
C ALA A 387 -0.73 -16.80 -19.83
N PRO A 388 -1.07 -18.06 -20.17
CA PRO A 388 -0.99 -18.49 -21.56
C PRO A 388 -1.93 -17.63 -22.41
N ALA A 389 -1.43 -17.16 -23.55
CA ALA A 389 -2.22 -16.41 -24.52
C ALA A 389 -3.55 -17.15 -24.80
N PRO A 390 -4.69 -16.45 -24.90
CA PRO A 390 -5.94 -17.09 -25.27
C PRO A 390 -5.77 -17.78 -26.63
N ALA A 391 -6.10 -19.06 -26.68
CA ALA A 391 -6.10 -19.81 -27.92
C ALA A 391 -7.03 -19.12 -28.92
N LEU A 392 -6.48 -18.76 -30.09
CA LEU A 392 -7.27 -18.30 -31.23
C LEU A 392 -8.26 -19.40 -31.60
N GLU A 393 -9.56 -19.15 -31.36
CA GLU A 393 -10.61 -19.99 -31.92
C GLU A 393 -10.54 -19.95 -33.46
N PRO A 394 -10.64 -21.10 -34.15
CA PRO A 394 -10.66 -21.12 -35.60
C PRO A 394 -11.98 -20.52 -36.11
N ALA A 395 -11.86 -19.51 -36.95
CA ALA A 395 -12.98 -18.91 -37.66
C ALA A 395 -13.81 -19.98 -38.39
N LEU A 396 -15.09 -20.07 -38.02
CA LEU A 396 -16.09 -20.85 -38.73
C LEU A 396 -16.21 -20.30 -40.16
N ALA A 397 -15.67 -21.06 -41.10
CA ALA A 397 -15.83 -20.83 -42.52
C ALA A 397 -17.33 -20.89 -42.89
N ALA A 398 -17.82 -19.77 -43.39
CA ALA A 398 -19.08 -19.70 -44.11
C ALA A 398 -19.08 -20.75 -45.24
N ARG A 399 -19.99 -21.73 -45.15
CA ARG A 399 -20.40 -22.53 -46.30
C ARG A 399 -21.79 -22.08 -46.71
N GLY A 400 -21.83 -21.32 -47.80
CA GLY A 400 -23.04 -21.21 -48.60
C GLY A 400 -23.36 -22.55 -49.26
N ARG A 401 -24.64 -22.91 -49.23
CA ARG A 401 -25.45 -23.26 -50.40
C ARG A 401 -26.91 -22.99 -50.06
#